data_AF-A0A174ILJ8-F1
#
_entry.id   AF-A0A174ILJ8-F1
#
_cell.length_a   1.000
_cell.length_b   1.000
_cell.length_c   1.000
_cell.angle_alpha   90.00
_cell.angle_beta   90.00
_cell.angle_gamma   90.00
#
_symmetry.space_group_name_H-M   'P 1'
#
loop_
_entity.id
_entity.type
_entity.pdbx_description
1 polymer ?
#
loop_
_entity_poly.entity_id
_entity_poly.type
_entity_poly.pdbx_seq_one_letter_code
_entity_poly.pdbx_strand_id
1 'polypeptide(L)'
;MKYDGLEARNVVESLIVNPISNTQILQIKYQSKDPNEAKDVLKSVTDEFIVTAKELVSNGNVRVIEEVELPQNPVSPNKKMNIAIAFLVGLMVSVGLVFLLEYLDNTYKNKEQLEKDLGIPVLGAIPDVENL
;
A
#
# COMPACT_ATOMS: atom_id res chain seq x y z
N MET A 1 -11.89 29.81 13.12
CA MET A 1 -10.50 29.93 12.59
C MET A 1 -10.32 28.85 11.53
N LYS A 2 -9.67 29.13 10.38
CA LYS A 2 -9.68 28.25 9.19
C LYS A 2 -9.10 26.83 9.40
N TYR A 3 -8.42 26.59 10.53
CA TYR A 3 -7.72 25.33 10.85
C TYR A 3 -7.89 24.90 12.32
N ASP A 4 -9.10 25.07 12.89
CA ASP A 4 -9.43 24.81 14.31
C ASP A 4 -9.21 23.35 14.79
N GLY A 5 -8.76 22.44 13.90
CA GLY A 5 -8.41 21.05 14.20
C GLY A 5 -6.99 20.64 13.75
N LEU A 6 -6.14 21.60 13.36
CA LEU A 6 -4.77 21.34 12.93
C LEU A 6 -3.85 21.36 14.15
N GLU A 7 -3.65 20.20 14.78
CA GLU A 7 -2.71 20.08 15.90
C GLU A 7 -1.26 20.10 15.41
N ALA A 8 -0.38 20.81 16.13
CA ALA A 8 1.03 20.90 15.81
C ALA A 8 1.69 19.52 15.69
N ARG A 9 1.24 18.55 16.49
CA ARG A 9 1.73 17.17 16.44
C ARG A 9 1.47 16.51 15.09
N ASN A 10 0.25 16.63 14.56
CA ASN A 10 -0.13 16.04 13.28
C ASN A 10 0.66 16.65 12.12
N VAL A 11 0.95 17.95 12.23
CA VAL A 11 1.78 18.67 11.26
C VAL A 11 3.20 18.11 11.26
N VAL A 12 3.81 17.93 12.43
CA VAL A 12 5.17 17.40 12.56
C VAL A 12 5.25 15.94 12.10
N GLU A 13 4.26 15.10 12.43
CA GLU A 13 4.24 13.70 11.98
C GLU A 13 4.13 13.58 10.45
N SER A 14 3.49 14.54 9.78
CA SER A 14 3.30 14.54 8.32
C SER A 14 4.34 15.39 7.57
N LEU A 15 5.26 16.03 8.28
CA LEU A 15 6.35 16.83 7.73
C LEU A 15 7.59 15.96 7.55
N ILE A 16 8.11 15.94 6.33
CA ILE A 16 9.29 15.16 5.97
C ILE A 16 10.36 16.13 5.48
N VAL A 17 11.53 16.09 6.11
CA VAL A 17 12.66 16.97 5.79
C VAL A 17 13.86 16.11 5.44
N ASN A 18 14.30 16.16 4.19
CA ASN A 18 15.41 15.36 3.67
C ASN A 18 16.50 16.25 3.05
N PRO A 19 17.77 16.14 3.45
CA PRO A 19 18.86 16.76 2.73
C PRO A 19 19.12 16.00 1.41
N ILE A 20 19.41 16.72 0.33
CA ILE A 20 19.81 16.11 -0.93
C ILE A 20 21.33 15.89 -0.91
N SER A 21 21.74 14.62 -1.05
CA SER A 21 23.14 14.19 -1.00
C SER A 21 24.05 15.04 -1.90
N ASN A 22 25.21 15.41 -1.38
CA ASN A 22 26.22 16.24 -2.06
C ASN A 22 25.75 17.65 -2.45
N THR A 23 24.67 18.15 -1.84
CA THR A 23 24.19 19.52 -2.03
C THR A 23 23.88 20.19 -0.68
N GLN A 24 23.75 21.52 -0.68
CA GLN A 24 23.20 22.27 0.47
C GLN A 24 21.68 22.47 0.33
N ILE A 25 21.00 21.56 -0.38
CA ILE A 25 19.57 21.64 -0.63
C ILE A 25 18.84 20.81 0.42
N LEU A 26 17.87 21.45 1.05
CA LEU A 26 16.92 20.81 1.95
C LEU A 26 15.59 20.63 1.22
N GLN A 27 15.12 19.40 1.11
CA GLN A 27 13.80 19.10 0.57
C GLN A 27 12.80 18.97 1.71
N ILE A 28 11.81 19.85 1.73
CA ILE A 28 10.70 19.83 2.68
C ILE A 28 9.46 19.32 1.95
N LYS A 29 8.83 18.29 2.49
CA LYS A 29 7.61 17.67 1.95
C LYS A 29 6.58 17.64 3.06
N TYR A 30 5.32 17.89 2.71
CA TYR A 30 4.20 17.77 3.62
C TYR A 30 3.08 17.01 2.93
N GLN A 31 2.50 16.04 3.63
CA GLN A 31 1.40 15.24 3.11
C GLN A 31 0.12 15.53 3.91
N SER A 32 -0.93 15.94 3.21
CA SER A 32 -2.26 16.10 3.80
C SER A 32 -3.35 15.52 2.89
N LYS A 33 -4.53 15.31 3.46
CA LYS A 33 -5.74 14.92 2.74
C LYS A 33 -6.33 16.09 1.95
N ASP A 34 -6.13 17.32 2.42
CA ASP A 34 -6.54 18.54 1.72
C ASP A 34 -5.34 19.19 1.01
N PRO A 35 -5.38 19.33 -0.33
CA PRO A 35 -4.33 20.01 -1.08
C PRO A 35 -4.09 21.46 -0.63
N ASN A 36 -5.14 22.19 -0.23
CA ASN A 36 -5.00 23.60 0.19
C ASN A 36 -4.31 23.70 1.54
N GLU A 37 -4.66 22.82 2.49
CA GLU A 37 -3.95 22.70 3.76
C GLU A 37 -2.47 22.38 3.52
N ALA A 38 -2.18 21.45 2.61
CA ALA A 38 -0.79 21.10 2.32
C ALA A 38 0.03 22.28 1.80
N LYS A 39 -0.56 23.09 0.93
CA LYS A 39 0.08 24.31 0.41
C LYS A 39 0.31 25.34 1.52
N ASP A 40 -0.72 25.60 2.31
CA ASP A 40 -0.70 26.65 3.34
C ASP A 40 0.30 26.32 4.46
N VAL A 41 0.33 25.05 4.90
CA VAL A 41 1.28 24.55 5.90
C VAL A 41 2.71 24.61 5.36
N LEU A 42 2.95 24.06 4.17
CA LEU A 42 4.31 24.01 3.60
C LEU A 42 4.86 25.43 3.37
N LYS A 43 4.02 26.36 2.90
CA LYS A 43 4.40 27.76 2.75
C LYS A 43 4.76 28.39 4.08
N SER A 44 3.92 28.23 5.11
CA SER A 44 4.14 28.82 6.42
C SER A 44 5.41 28.27 7.10
N VAL A 45 5.62 26.96 7.04
CA VAL A 45 6.83 26.32 7.58
C VAL A 45 8.09 26.80 6.85
N THR A 46 8.02 26.97 5.53
CA THR A 46 9.16 27.46 4.73
C THR A 46 9.48 28.92 5.05
N ASP A 47 8.46 29.78 5.13
CA ASP A 47 8.62 31.20 5.46
C ASP A 47 9.24 31.36 6.86
N GLU A 48 8.72 30.64 7.86
CA GLU A 48 9.22 30.67 9.25
C GLU A 48 10.66 30.11 9.37
N PHE A 49 10.97 29.05 8.62
CA PHE A 49 12.32 28.50 8.55
C PHE A 49 13.33 29.52 8.03
N ILE A 50 12.98 30.28 6.98
CA ILE A 50 13.87 31.31 6.42
C ILE A 50 14.13 32.43 7.43
N VAL A 51 13.09 32.86 8.15
CA VAL A 51 13.23 33.88 9.22
C VAL A 51 14.16 33.37 10.31
N THR A 52 13.86 32.20 10.87
CA THR A 52 14.64 31.58 11.95
C THR A 52 16.09 31.31 11.51
N ALA A 53 16.31 30.83 10.29
CA ALA A 53 17.65 30.54 9.78
C ALA A 53 18.51 31.79 9.61
N LYS A 54 17.91 32.92 9.19
CA LYS A 54 18.61 34.22 9.09
C LYS A 54 19.02 34.76 10.45
N GLU A 55 18.19 34.57 11.47
CA GLU A 55 18.51 34.97 12.85
C GLU A 55 19.66 34.14 13.43
N LEU A 56 19.63 32.81 13.23
CA LEU A 56 20.64 31.89 13.75
C LEU A 56 21.97 31.97 12.98
N VAL A 57 21.94 32.28 11.69
CA VAL A 57 23.12 32.34 10.82
C VAL A 57 23.12 33.68 10.08
N SER A 58 23.66 34.71 10.73
CA SER A 58 23.60 36.11 10.24
C SER A 58 24.24 36.35 8.87
N ASN A 59 25.16 35.47 8.43
CA ASN A 59 25.82 35.53 7.12
C ASN A 59 25.35 34.43 6.14
N GLY A 60 24.33 33.64 6.53
CA GLY A 60 23.79 32.56 5.72
C GLY A 60 22.76 33.08 4.72
N ASN A 61 22.89 32.69 3.44
CA ASN A 61 21.89 32.99 2.42
C ASN A 61 20.97 31.78 2.21
N VAL A 62 19.79 31.82 2.83
CA VAL A 62 18.74 30.82 2.62
C VAL A 62 17.73 31.36 1.63
N ARG A 63 17.47 30.59 0.58
CA ARG A 63 16.50 30.91 -0.47
C ARG A 63 15.68 29.69 -0.85
N VAL A 64 14.42 29.93 -1.20
CA VAL A 64 13.56 28.92 -1.82
C VAL A 64 14.07 28.69 -3.24
N ILE A 65 14.36 27.43 -3.58
CA ILE A 65 14.85 27.05 -4.92
C ILE A 65 13.67 26.70 -5.84
N GLU A 66 12.62 26.09 -5.30
CA GLU A 66 11.42 25.66 -6.01
C GLU A 66 10.17 26.11 -5.26
N GLU A 67 9.18 26.63 -5.98
CA GLU A 67 7.90 27.02 -5.39
C GLU A 67 7.05 25.79 -5.05
N VAL A 68 6.12 25.93 -4.10
CA VAL A 68 5.23 24.87 -3.68
C VAL A 68 4.24 24.52 -4.79
N GLU A 69 4.46 23.38 -5.44
CA GLU A 69 3.54 22.79 -6.40
C GLU A 69 2.66 21.70 -5.78
N LEU A 70 1.35 21.76 -6.05
CA LEU A 70 0.42 20.72 -5.62
C LEU A 70 0.35 19.59 -6.66
N PRO A 71 0.45 18.32 -6.24
CA PRO A 71 0.34 17.22 -7.17
C PRO A 71 -1.09 17.12 -7.72
N GLN A 72 -1.21 16.93 -9.03
CA GLN A 72 -2.51 16.76 -9.71
C GLN A 72 -3.23 15.46 -9.31
N ASN A 73 -2.48 14.46 -8.84
CA ASN A 73 -2.98 13.16 -8.43
C ASN A 73 -2.52 12.82 -7.00
N PRO A 74 -3.31 12.08 -6.22
CA PRO A 74 -2.88 11.63 -4.89
C PRO A 74 -1.60 10.81 -4.95
N VAL A 75 -0.62 11.16 -4.12
CA VAL A 75 0.66 10.44 -4.04
C VAL A 75 0.52 9.06 -3.38
N SER A 76 -0.55 8.83 -2.63
CA SER A 76 -0.86 7.53 -2.01
C SER A 76 -2.35 7.43 -1.63
N PRO A 77 -2.89 6.21 -1.50
CA PRO A 77 -2.30 4.92 -1.88
C PRO A 77 -2.39 4.66 -3.38
N ASN A 78 -1.49 3.84 -3.93
CA ASN A 78 -1.57 3.40 -5.33
C ASN A 78 -2.65 2.31 -5.48
N LYS A 79 -3.90 2.73 -5.70
CA LYS A 79 -5.06 1.84 -5.76
C LYS A 79 -4.89 0.72 -6.79
N LYS A 80 -4.33 1.02 -7.97
CA LYS A 80 -4.13 0.03 -9.03
C LYS A 80 -3.16 -1.07 -8.60
N MET A 81 -2.04 -0.69 -8.00
CA MET A 81 -1.06 -1.65 -7.47
C MET A 81 -1.67 -2.51 -6.36
N ASN A 82 -2.38 -1.88 -5.41
CA ASN A 82 -3.00 -2.61 -4.30
C ASN A 82 -4.04 -3.63 -4.78
N ILE A 83 -4.85 -3.27 -5.79
CA ILE A 83 -5.83 -4.18 -6.40
C ILE A 83 -5.12 -5.34 -7.12
N ALA A 84 -4.06 -5.06 -7.88
CA ALA A 84 -3.30 -6.10 -8.57
C ALA A 84 -2.67 -7.11 -7.59
N ILE A 85 -2.10 -6.62 -6.48
CA ILE A 85 -1.55 -7.47 -5.41
C ILE A 85 -2.67 -8.30 -4.78
N ALA A 86 -3.78 -7.67 -4.40
CA ALA A 86 -4.91 -8.37 -3.79
C ALA A 86 -5.48 -9.47 -4.71
N PHE A 87 -5.55 -9.20 -6.01
CA PHE A 87 -6.00 -10.17 -7.01
C PHE A 87 -5.05 -11.38 -7.09
N LEU A 88 -3.73 -11.14 -7.19
CA LEU A 88 -2.75 -12.23 -7.25
C LEU A 88 -2.74 -13.08 -5.97
N VAL A 89 -2.78 -12.43 -4.81
CA VAL A 89 -2.87 -13.13 -3.52
C VAL A 89 -4.17 -13.93 -3.45
N GLY A 90 -5.29 -13.36 -3.89
CA GLY A 90 -6.57 -14.06 -3.97
C GLY A 90 -6.51 -15.33 -4.82
N LEU A 91 -5.88 -15.27 -5.99
CA LEU A 91 -5.68 -16.44 -6.86
C LEU A 91 -4.80 -17.51 -6.20
N MET A 92 -3.71 -17.12 -5.55
CA MET A 92 -2.84 -18.06 -4.83
C MET A 92 -3.61 -18.76 -3.71
N VAL A 93 -4.40 -18.00 -2.93
CA VAL A 93 -5.23 -18.54 -1.86
C VAL A 93 -6.31 -19.46 -2.42
N SER A 94 -6.97 -19.12 -3.53
CA SER A 94 -8.01 -19.98 -4.11
C SER A 94 -7.45 -21.31 -4.61
N VAL A 95 -6.28 -21.29 -5.26
CA VAL A 95 -5.61 -22.52 -5.70
C VAL A 95 -5.21 -23.37 -4.49
N GLY A 96 -4.59 -22.75 -3.48
CA GLY A 96 -4.24 -23.44 -2.24
C GLY A 96 -5.45 -24.03 -1.52
N LEU A 97 -6.59 -23.34 -1.54
CA LEU A 97 -7.83 -23.80 -0.93
C LEU A 97 -8.41 -25.02 -1.67
N VAL A 98 -8.37 -25.04 -3.01
CA VAL A 98 -8.77 -26.22 -3.79
C VAL A 98 -7.93 -27.44 -3.43
N PHE A 99 -6.60 -27.29 -3.35
CA PHE A 99 -5.73 -28.39 -2.94
C PHE A 99 -5.97 -28.84 -1.51
N LEU A 100 -6.24 -27.91 -0.58
CA LEU A 100 -6.56 -28.25 0.80
C LEU A 100 -7.87 -29.03 0.88
N LEU A 101 -8.90 -28.62 0.15
CA LEU A 101 -10.18 -29.33 0.09
C LEU A 101 -10.02 -30.73 -0.51
N GLU A 102 -9.24 -30.86 -1.58
CA GLU A 102 -8.93 -32.17 -2.19
C GLU A 102 -8.14 -33.07 -1.22
N TYR A 103 -7.18 -32.50 -0.48
CA TYR A 103 -6.41 -33.26 0.51
C TYR A 103 -7.27 -33.76 1.68
N LEU A 104 -8.31 -33.02 2.04
CA LEU A 104 -9.26 -33.41 3.10
C LEU A 104 -10.36 -34.36 2.57
N ASP A 105 -10.52 -34.51 1.26
CA ASP A 105 -11.48 -35.43 0.66
C ASP A 105 -10.90 -36.86 0.62
N ASN A 106 -11.47 -37.76 1.43
CA ASN A 106 -11.07 -39.17 1.50
C ASN A 106 -11.90 -40.08 0.58
N THR A 107 -12.59 -39.53 -0.42
CA THR A 107 -13.42 -40.32 -1.34
C THR A 107 -12.59 -40.93 -2.46
N TYR A 108 -12.73 -42.25 -2.69
CA TYR A 108 -12.16 -42.90 -3.86
C TYR A 108 -12.87 -42.43 -5.14
N LYS A 109 -12.16 -41.71 -6.02
CA LYS A 109 -12.73 -41.15 -7.24
C LYS A 109 -12.72 -42.14 -8.41
N ASN A 110 -11.79 -43.11 -8.40
CA ASN A 110 -11.53 -44.00 -9.53
C ASN A 110 -11.45 -45.46 -9.08
N LYS A 111 -11.91 -46.38 -9.94
CA LYS A 111 -11.86 -47.83 -9.65
C LYS A 111 -10.42 -48.32 -9.45
N GLU A 112 -9.46 -47.84 -10.26
CA GLU A 112 -8.06 -48.25 -10.18
C GLU A 112 -7.42 -47.85 -8.84
N GLN A 113 -7.84 -46.70 -8.30
CA GLN A 113 -7.37 -46.21 -7.00
C GLN A 113 -7.93 -47.06 -5.86
N LEU A 114 -9.22 -47.41 -5.95
CA LEU A 114 -9.89 -48.31 -5.01
C LEU A 114 -9.27 -49.72 -5.00
N GLU A 115 -9.05 -50.31 -6.18
CA GLU A 115 -8.45 -51.64 -6.33
C GLU A 115 -7.01 -51.67 -5.80
N LYS A 116 -6.23 -50.61 -6.07
CA LYS A 116 -4.84 -50.51 -5.61
C LYS A 116 -4.73 -50.36 -4.10
N ASP A 117 -5.59 -49.54 -3.49
CA ASP A 117 -5.50 -49.25 -2.06
C ASP A 117 -6.13 -50.36 -1.19
N LEU A 118 -7.19 -51.02 -1.68
CA LEU A 118 -7.85 -52.12 -0.98
C LEU A 118 -7.31 -53.52 -1.36
N GLY A 119 -6.57 -53.64 -2.47
CA GLY A 119 -5.99 -54.90 -2.94
C GLY A 119 -7.02 -55.92 -3.45
N ILE A 120 -8.23 -55.48 -3.78
CA ILE A 120 -9.33 -56.32 -4.25
C ILE A 120 -9.88 -55.82 -5.59
N PRO A 121 -10.28 -56.71 -6.53
CA PRO A 121 -10.82 -56.30 -7.82
C PRO A 121 -12.25 -55.74 -7.68
N VAL A 122 -12.58 -54.74 -8.49
CA VAL A 122 -13.92 -54.18 -8.59
C VAL A 122 -14.80 -55.13 -9.40
N LEU A 123 -15.86 -55.64 -8.76
CA LEU A 123 -16.75 -56.65 -9.34
C LEU A 123 -17.85 -56.07 -10.24
N GLY A 124 -18.14 -54.79 -10.11
CA GLY A 124 -19.16 -54.09 -10.89
C GLY A 124 -19.27 -52.62 -10.48
N ALA A 125 -19.78 -51.78 -11.40
CA ALA A 125 -20.06 -50.38 -11.16
C ALA A 125 -21.57 -50.14 -11.28
N ILE A 126 -22.16 -49.43 -10.30
CA ILE A 126 -23.55 -49.00 -10.39
C ILE A 126 -23.55 -47.65 -11.12
N PRO A 127 -24.17 -47.56 -12.31
CA PRO A 127 -24.27 -46.29 -13.03
C PRO A 127 -25.20 -45.34 -12.28
N ASP A 128 -24.80 -44.07 -12.21
CA ASP A 128 -25.64 -43.02 -11.65
C ASP A 128 -26.74 -42.68 -12.65
N VAL A 129 -27.99 -42.99 -12.27
CA VAL A 129 -29.17 -42.88 -13.15
C VAL A 129 -29.75 -41.47 -13.21
N GLU A 130 -29.24 -40.54 -12.40
CA GLU A 130 -29.79 -39.18 -12.28
C GLU A 130 -29.22 -38.20 -13.33
N ASN A 131 -28.20 -38.61 -14.10
CA ASN A 131 -27.54 -37.82 -15.16
C ASN A 131 -27.71 -38.41 -16.58
N LEU A 132 -28.82 -39.12 -16.86
CA LEU A 132 -29.18 -39.65 -18.19
C LEU A 132 -30.13 -38.74 -18.96
#